data_AF-A0A9D3PP04-F1
#
_entry.id   AF-A0A9D3PP04-F1
#
_cell.length_a   1.000
_cell.length_b   1.000
_cell.length_c   1.000
_cell.angle_alpha   90.00
_cell.angle_beta   90.00
_cell.angle_gamma   90.00
#
_symmetry.space_group_name_H-M   'P 1'
#
loop_
_entity.id
_entity.type
_entity.pdbx_description
1 polymer ?
#
loop_
_entity_poly.entity_id
_entity_poly.type
_entity_poly.pdbx_seq_one_letter_code
_entity_poly.pdbx_strand_id
1 'polypeptide(L)'
;MCLLTAQDFKAMKVVVLFSLTLVLVSSGPVSWERIHLEEIMQELTTLQHKDFLRKKESLFVPDVLDKHKCKPEDFCKAEKIFEKYAIVGKQSRISRLLKKFTEKMTCVLNEDGNELQLKVFLKDLHRCFQKIYPQQILSKFRN
;
A
#
# COMPACT_ATOMS: atom_id res chain seq x y z
N MET A 1 -47.02 47.14 -45.31
CA MET A 1 -48.10 46.19 -45.66
C MET A 1 -47.66 44.80 -45.25
N CYS A 2 -48.50 44.16 -44.44
CA CYS A 2 -48.30 42.89 -43.77
C CYS A 2 -48.16 41.71 -44.74
N LEU A 3 -47.39 40.68 -44.36
CA LEU A 3 -47.98 39.43 -43.84
C LEU A 3 -46.90 38.48 -43.34
N LEU A 4 -46.96 38.21 -42.04
CA LEU A 4 -46.44 37.02 -41.38
C LEU A 4 -47.18 35.79 -41.90
N THR A 5 -46.46 34.69 -42.13
CA THR A 5 -46.91 33.36 -41.71
C THR A 5 -45.77 32.64 -40.99
N ALA A 6 -46.13 32.15 -39.82
CA ALA A 6 -45.29 31.46 -38.86
C ALA A 6 -45.35 29.94 -39.05
N GLN A 7 -44.45 29.23 -38.34
CA GLN A 7 -44.41 27.78 -38.08
C GLN A 7 -43.77 26.98 -39.23
N ASP A 8 -42.59 26.38 -39.06
CA ASP A 8 -42.35 25.29 -38.11
C ASP A 8 -41.10 25.45 -37.23
N PHE A 9 -41.33 25.26 -35.93
CA PHE A 9 -40.34 24.84 -34.95
C PHE A 9 -39.64 23.55 -35.41
N LYS A 10 -38.31 23.53 -35.48
CA LYS A 10 -37.56 22.30 -35.15
C LYS A 10 -36.18 22.57 -34.60
N ALA A 11 -36.18 22.80 -33.29
CA ALA A 11 -35.29 22.19 -32.31
C ALA A 11 -33.91 21.70 -32.80
N MET A 12 -32.88 22.49 -32.44
CA MET A 12 -31.60 22.07 -31.88
C MET A 12 -31.32 20.55 -31.87
N LYS A 13 -30.31 20.11 -32.63
CA LYS A 13 -29.51 18.92 -32.32
C LYS A 13 -28.05 19.17 -32.69
N VAL A 14 -27.36 19.99 -31.89
CA VAL A 14 -25.90 19.92 -31.82
C VAL A 14 -25.60 18.58 -31.16
N VAL A 15 -25.29 17.58 -31.97
CA VAL A 15 -24.87 16.26 -31.50
C VAL A 15 -23.46 16.43 -30.94
N VAL A 16 -23.38 16.70 -29.64
CA VAL A 16 -22.14 16.62 -28.89
C VAL A 16 -21.75 15.14 -28.88
N LEU A 17 -20.84 14.77 -29.78
CA LEU A 17 -20.16 13.47 -29.76
C LEU A 17 -19.28 13.42 -28.52
N PHE A 18 -19.87 13.04 -27.39
CA PHE A 18 -19.13 12.63 -26.21
C PHE A 18 -18.36 11.36 -26.55
N SER A 19 -17.08 11.52 -26.87
CA SER A 19 -16.11 10.42 -26.86
C SER A 19 -15.89 9.98 -25.42
N LEU A 20 -16.80 9.16 -24.90
CA LEU A 20 -16.57 8.36 -23.70
C LEU A 20 -15.58 7.26 -24.07
N THR A 21 -14.29 7.57 -23.95
CA THR A 21 -13.27 6.52 -23.79
C THR A 21 -13.59 5.82 -22.48
N LEU A 22 -14.34 4.73 -22.57
CA LEU A 22 -14.45 3.72 -21.52
C LEU A 22 -13.03 3.26 -21.21
N VAL A 23 -12.43 3.87 -20.18
CA VAL A 23 -11.34 3.24 -19.45
C VAL A 23 -11.99 2.01 -18.84
N LEU A 24 -11.91 0.88 -19.55
CA LEU A 24 -12.13 -0.43 -19.01
C LEU A 24 -11.15 -0.56 -17.84
N VAL A 25 -11.60 -0.18 -16.65
CA VAL A 25 -11.02 -0.65 -15.40
C VAL A 25 -11.22 -2.15 -15.46
N SER A 26 -10.23 -2.83 -16.02
CA SER A 26 -10.09 -4.26 -15.94
C SER A 26 -10.07 -4.58 -14.46
N SER A 27 -11.23 -4.90 -13.91
CA SER A 27 -11.39 -5.70 -12.70
C SER A 27 -10.96 -7.13 -13.02
N GLY A 28 -9.72 -7.28 -13.51
CA GLY A 28 -9.02 -8.54 -13.48
C GLY A 28 -8.98 -9.02 -12.02
N PRO A 29 -8.87 -10.34 -11.79
CA PRO A 29 -8.88 -10.90 -10.45
C PRO A 29 -7.88 -10.13 -9.60
N VAL A 30 -8.36 -9.50 -8.53
CA VAL A 30 -7.49 -8.82 -7.56
C VAL A 30 -6.60 -9.91 -7.03
N SER A 31 -5.38 -9.99 -7.58
CA SER A 31 -4.49 -11.08 -7.28
C SER A 31 -4.28 -11.08 -5.79
N TRP A 32 -4.42 -12.24 -5.16
CA TRP A 32 -4.37 -12.43 -3.71
C TRP A 32 -3.26 -11.62 -3.01
N GLU A 33 -2.11 -11.45 -3.67
CA GLU A 33 -0.99 -10.61 -3.25
C GLU A 33 -1.35 -9.13 -3.01
N ARG A 34 -2.19 -8.51 -3.85
CA ARG A 34 -2.64 -7.11 -3.67
C ARG A 34 -3.47 -6.93 -2.40
N ILE A 35 -4.40 -7.85 -2.15
CA ILE A 35 -5.27 -7.82 -0.96
C ILE A 35 -4.40 -7.85 0.30
N HIS A 36 -3.37 -8.71 0.34
CA HIS A 36 -2.48 -8.82 1.49
C HIS A 36 -1.62 -7.57 1.69
N LEU A 37 -1.17 -6.92 0.62
CA LEU A 37 -0.40 -5.67 0.70
C LEU A 37 -1.24 -4.51 1.24
N GLU A 38 -2.49 -4.37 0.79
CA GLU A 38 -3.42 -3.35 1.31
C GLU A 38 -3.70 -3.56 2.79
N GLU A 39 -3.96 -4.81 3.19
CA GLU A 39 -4.17 -5.16 4.60
C GLU A 39 -2.93 -4.84 5.45
N ILE A 40 -1.73 -5.17 4.98
CA ILE A 40 -0.49 -4.82 5.68
C ILE A 40 -0.36 -3.30 5.84
N MET A 41 -0.60 -2.53 4.78
CA MET A 41 -0.51 -1.07 4.84
C MET A 41 -1.54 -0.46 5.80
N GLN A 42 -2.76 -0.99 5.82
CA GLN A 42 -3.81 -0.55 6.74
C GLN A 42 -3.42 -0.84 8.20
N GLU A 43 -2.93 -2.04 8.48
CA GLU A 43 -2.47 -2.40 9.82
C GLU A 43 -1.26 -1.55 10.26
N LEU A 44 -0.30 -1.29 9.37
CA LEU A 44 0.83 -0.40 9.65
C LEU A 44 0.37 1.04 9.93
N THR A 45 -0.68 1.52 9.27
CA THR A 45 -1.28 2.84 9.54
C THR A 45 -1.87 2.88 10.96
N THR A 46 -2.55 1.81 11.38
CA THR A 46 -3.08 1.67 12.74
C THR A 46 -1.96 1.70 13.79
N LEU A 47 -0.82 1.05 13.52
CA LEU A 47 0.34 1.07 14.42
C LEU A 47 1.03 2.44 14.48
N GLN A 48 0.84 3.29 13.48
CA GLN A 48 1.34 4.67 13.51
C GLN A 48 0.41 5.63 14.27
N HIS A 49 -0.72 5.15 14.80
CA HIS A 49 -1.60 5.96 15.62
C HIS A 49 -0.89 6.42 16.91
N LYS A 50 -1.18 7.66 17.34
CA LYS A 50 -0.47 8.30 18.46
C LYS A 50 -0.56 7.48 19.75
N ASP A 51 -1.70 6.87 20.03
CA ASP A 51 -1.91 6.10 21.28
C ASP A 51 -1.08 4.82 21.33
N PHE A 52 -0.89 4.14 20.19
CA PHE A 52 -0.01 2.97 20.12
C PHE A 52 1.45 3.40 20.30
N LEU A 53 1.88 4.42 19.57
CA LEU A 53 3.25 4.92 19.61
C LEU A 53 3.62 5.45 21.00
N ARG A 54 2.70 6.11 21.71
CA ARG A 54 2.93 6.58 23.08
C ARG A 54 3.24 5.44 24.05
N LYS A 55 2.61 4.27 23.88
CA LYS A 55 2.89 3.07 24.70
C LYS A 55 4.23 2.42 24.38
N LYS A 56 4.85 2.79 23.26
CA LYS A 56 6.08 2.20 22.72
C LYS A 56 7.15 3.27 22.42
N GLU A 57 7.05 4.44 23.05
CA GLU A 57 7.88 5.61 22.73
C GLU A 57 9.36 5.39 23.09
N SER A 58 9.62 4.59 24.13
CA SER A 58 10.96 4.17 24.53
C SER A 58 11.51 2.99 23.73
N LEU A 59 10.75 2.43 22.77
CA LEU A 59 11.21 1.27 22.02
C LEU A 59 12.08 1.69 20.83
N PHE A 60 13.32 1.22 20.84
CA PHE A 60 14.26 1.31 19.74
C PHE A 60 14.44 -0.08 19.11
N VAL A 61 14.61 -0.09 17.79
CA VAL A 61 14.79 -1.30 17.00
C VAL A 61 15.90 -1.10 15.97
N PRO A 62 16.58 -2.16 15.53
CA PRO A 62 17.65 -2.06 14.53
C PRO A 62 17.17 -1.43 13.21
N ASP A 63 17.96 -0.49 12.64
CA ASP A 63 17.72 0.11 11.33
C ASP A 63 18.17 -0.83 10.21
N VAL A 64 17.33 -1.82 9.91
CA VAL A 64 17.66 -2.91 8.97
C VAL A 64 17.05 -2.74 7.59
N LEU A 65 16.27 -1.66 7.37
CA LEU A 65 15.55 -1.44 6.13
C LEU A 65 16.38 -0.57 5.17
N ASP A 66 16.63 -1.05 3.95
CA ASP A 66 17.12 -0.18 2.88
C ASP A 66 15.95 0.68 2.37
N LYS A 67 15.75 1.85 2.98
CA LYS A 67 14.62 2.77 2.73
C LYS A 67 14.56 3.24 1.27
N HIS A 68 15.67 3.15 0.54
CA HIS A 68 15.75 3.53 -0.85
C HIS A 68 15.30 2.40 -1.76
N LYS A 69 15.84 1.19 -1.55
CA LYS A 69 15.60 0.04 -2.43
C LYS A 69 14.41 -0.83 -2.03
N CYS A 70 14.13 -0.97 -0.73
CA CYS A 70 13.06 -1.79 -0.16
C CYS A 70 13.06 -3.22 -0.74
N LYS A 71 14.15 -3.94 -0.50
CA LYS A 71 14.34 -5.29 -1.05
C LYS A 71 13.39 -6.29 -0.37
N PRO A 72 13.06 -7.42 -1.02
CA PRO A 72 12.27 -8.50 -0.41
C PRO A 72 12.80 -8.93 0.98
N GLU A 73 14.13 -9.02 1.12
CA GLU A 73 14.79 -9.38 2.37
C GLU A 73 14.47 -8.43 3.54
N ASP A 74 14.23 -7.14 3.26
CA ASP A 74 13.95 -6.12 4.27
C ASP A 74 12.62 -6.39 4.99
N PHE A 75 11.64 -6.96 4.28
CA PHE A 75 10.35 -7.34 4.88
C PHE A 75 10.48 -8.56 5.79
N CYS A 76 11.32 -9.53 5.41
CA CYS A 76 11.66 -10.65 6.29
C CYS A 76 12.35 -10.16 7.57
N LYS A 77 13.29 -9.21 7.47
CA LYS A 77 13.92 -8.61 8.65
C LYS A 77 12.91 -7.85 9.51
N ALA A 78 11.97 -7.14 8.88
CA ALA A 78 10.91 -6.46 9.61
C ALA A 78 10.00 -7.43 10.38
N GLU A 79 9.65 -8.56 9.79
CA GLU A 79 8.88 -9.61 10.45
C GLU A 79 9.62 -10.14 11.70
N LYS A 80 10.92 -10.42 11.59
CA LYS A 80 11.76 -10.82 12.73
C LYS A 80 11.83 -9.76 13.84
N ILE A 81 11.91 -8.47 13.47
CA ILE A 81 11.88 -7.37 14.45
C ILE A 81 10.53 -7.34 15.17
N PHE A 82 9.42 -7.50 14.44
CA PHE A 82 8.08 -7.58 15.03
C PHE A 82 7.97 -8.72 16.05
N GLU A 83 8.51 -9.90 15.73
CA GLU A 83 8.52 -11.05 16.64
C GLU A 83 9.45 -10.85 17.85
N LYS A 84 10.69 -10.41 17.62
CA LYS A 84 11.72 -10.30 18.67
C LYS A 84 11.40 -9.20 19.69
N TYR A 85 10.97 -8.03 19.21
CA TYR A 85 10.69 -6.87 20.07
C TYR A 85 9.26 -6.82 20.58
N ALA A 86 8.44 -7.85 20.28
CA ALA A 86 7.03 -7.91 20.64
C ALA A 86 6.32 -6.58 20.39
N ILE A 87 6.55 -6.00 19.20
CA ILE A 87 5.93 -4.72 18.78
C ILE A 87 4.42 -4.84 18.96
N VAL A 88 3.89 -5.99 18.54
CA VAL A 88 2.53 -6.46 18.73
C VAL A 88 2.57 -7.93 19.19
N GLY A 89 1.45 -8.45 19.66
CA GLY A 89 1.35 -9.88 19.97
C GLY A 89 1.55 -10.77 18.74
N LYS A 90 2.16 -11.95 18.92
CA LYS A 90 2.42 -12.92 17.83
C LYS A 90 1.16 -13.33 17.04
N GLN A 91 -0.01 -13.28 17.69
CA GLN A 91 -1.30 -13.59 17.05
C GLN A 91 -1.98 -12.38 16.38
N SER A 92 -1.36 -11.20 16.47
CA SER A 92 -1.89 -10.00 15.83
C SER A 92 -2.03 -10.20 14.31
N ARG A 93 -2.95 -9.46 13.71
CA ARG A 93 -3.22 -9.56 12.28
C ARG A 93 -1.99 -9.20 11.45
N ILE A 94 -1.31 -8.09 11.78
CA ILE A 94 -0.07 -7.68 11.10
C ILE A 94 1.04 -8.73 11.19
N SER A 95 1.25 -9.38 12.34
CA SER A 95 2.27 -10.44 12.45
C SER A 95 1.97 -11.60 11.51
N ARG A 96 0.70 -12.04 11.43
CA ARG A 96 0.29 -13.10 10.50
C ARG A 96 0.44 -12.69 9.04
N LEU A 97 0.08 -11.45 8.70
CA LEU A 97 0.20 -10.93 7.35
C LEU A 97 1.66 -10.81 6.90
N LEU A 98 2.53 -10.25 7.75
CA LEU A 98 3.96 -10.15 7.50
C LEU A 98 4.56 -11.54 7.31
N LYS A 99 4.29 -12.48 8.22
CA LYS A 99 4.77 -13.86 8.12
C LYS A 99 4.35 -14.55 6.82
N LYS A 100 3.10 -14.35 6.39
CA LYS A 100 2.60 -14.90 5.14
C LYS A 100 3.26 -14.24 3.92
N PHE A 101 3.49 -12.93 3.98
CA PHE A 101 4.21 -12.20 2.94
C PHE A 101 5.67 -12.67 2.81
N THR A 102 6.30 -13.02 3.93
CA THR A 102 7.72 -13.40 3.99
C THR A 102 7.95 -14.90 4.05
N GLU A 103 6.92 -15.75 3.91
CA GLU A 103 6.99 -17.20 4.15
C GLU A 103 8.08 -17.90 3.33
N LYS A 104 8.34 -17.44 2.12
CA LYS A 104 9.37 -17.99 1.21
C LYS A 104 10.70 -17.23 1.24
N MET A 105 10.81 -16.22 2.09
CA MET A 105 11.99 -15.36 2.18
C MET A 105 12.90 -15.84 3.32
N THR A 106 14.19 -15.87 3.06
CA THR A 106 15.20 -16.14 4.10
C THR A 106 16.00 -14.86 4.33
N CYS A 107 16.24 -14.53 5.60
CA CYS A 107 17.00 -13.36 5.99
C CYS A 107 17.71 -13.60 7.33
N VAL A 108 18.80 -12.88 7.57
CA VAL A 108 19.48 -12.84 8.86
C VAL A 108 19.28 -11.45 9.47
N LEU A 109 18.94 -11.41 10.77
CA LEU A 109 18.84 -10.17 11.51
C LEU A 109 20.20 -9.90 12.15
N ASN A 110 20.95 -8.94 11.59
CA ASN A 110 22.21 -8.49 12.18
C ASN A 110 21.91 -7.26 13.05
N GLU A 111 22.25 -7.36 14.34
CA GLU A 111 21.88 -6.35 15.35
C GLU A 111 23.01 -5.40 15.71
N ASP A 112 24.21 -5.60 15.17
CA ASP A 112 25.38 -4.76 15.40
C ASP A 112 25.30 -3.39 14.71
N GLY A 113 24.10 -2.98 14.30
CA GLY A 113 23.82 -1.77 13.54
C GLY A 113 23.23 -0.65 14.39
N ASN A 114 23.04 0.50 13.74
CA ASN A 114 22.34 1.62 14.36
C ASN A 114 20.91 1.22 14.73
N GLU A 115 20.45 1.70 15.88
CA GLU A 115 19.04 1.61 16.27
C GLU A 115 18.28 2.89 15.92
N LEU A 116 16.98 2.75 15.71
CA LEU A 116 16.07 3.88 15.52
C LEU A 116 14.78 3.68 16.33
N GLN A 117 14.08 4.78 16.59
CA GLN A 117 12.79 4.73 17.28
C GLN A 117 11.78 3.92 16.47
N LEU A 118 10.96 3.10 17.14
CA LEU A 118 9.89 2.31 16.51
C LEU A 118 9.00 3.15 15.58
N LYS A 119 8.69 4.40 15.97
CA LYS A 119 7.91 5.32 15.14
C LYS A 119 8.53 5.57 13.77
N VAL A 120 9.86 5.71 13.72
CA VAL A 120 10.61 5.91 12.49
C VAL A 120 10.62 4.61 11.68
N PHE A 121 10.87 3.48 12.35
CA PHE A 121 10.84 2.15 11.75
C PHE A 121 9.52 1.88 11.00
N LEU A 122 8.38 2.08 11.68
CA LEU A 122 7.06 1.82 11.12
C LEU A 122 6.74 2.71 9.92
N LYS A 123 7.22 3.96 9.93
CA LYS A 123 7.09 4.88 8.80
C LYS A 123 7.91 4.41 7.59
N ASP A 124 9.14 3.99 7.84
CA ASP A 124 10.03 3.51 6.78
C ASP A 124 9.51 2.21 6.17
N LEU A 125 9.03 1.28 7.00
CA LEU A 125 8.39 0.04 6.55
C LEU A 125 7.14 0.31 5.72
N HIS A 126 6.27 1.22 6.18
CA HIS A 126 5.07 1.61 5.44
C HIS A 126 5.42 2.22 4.06
N ARG A 127 6.45 3.07 4.01
CA ARG A 127 6.96 3.63 2.74
C ARG A 127 7.47 2.51 1.82
N CYS A 128 8.13 1.49 2.35
CA CYS A 128 8.58 0.36 1.56
C CYS A 128 7.43 -0.44 0.95
N PHE A 129 6.37 -0.72 1.72
CA PHE A 129 5.17 -1.35 1.16
C PHE A 129 4.51 -0.49 0.07
N GLN A 130 4.44 0.84 0.25
CA GLN A 130 3.91 1.77 -0.75
C GLN A 130 4.69 1.76 -2.07
N LYS A 131 6.01 1.55 -2.04
CA LYS A 131 6.84 1.47 -3.25
C LYS A 131 6.60 0.20 -4.05
N ILE A 132 6.36 -0.92 -3.37
CA ILE A 132 6.16 -2.24 -3.99
C ILE A 132 4.76 -2.40 -4.55
N TYR A 133 3.77 -1.81 -3.87
CA TYR A 133 2.38 -1.86 -4.28
C TYR A 133 2.16 -1.56 -5.78
N PRO A 134 2.63 -0.42 -6.35
CA PRO A 134 2.48 -0.15 -7.78
C PRO A 134 3.36 -1.03 -8.68
N GLN A 135 4.52 -1.51 -8.22
CA GLN A 135 5.40 -2.35 -9.04
C GLN A 135 4.79 -3.74 -9.31
N GLN A 136 4.10 -4.34 -8.33
CA GLN A 136 3.38 -5.60 -8.55
C GLN A 136 2.14 -5.45 -9.44
N ILE A 137 1.55 -4.26 -9.47
CA ILE A 137 0.47 -3.93 -10.41
C ILE A 137 1.02 -3.93 -11.83
N LEU A 138 2.13 -3.22 -12.05
CA LEU A 138 2.74 -3.03 -13.37
C LEU A 138 3.39 -4.30 -13.93
N SER A 139 3.98 -5.16 -13.10
CA SER A 139 4.59 -6.41 -13.56
C SER A 139 3.59 -7.39 -14.18
N LYS A 140 2.30 -7.31 -13.81
CA LYS A 140 1.23 -8.17 -14.36
C LYS A 140 0.70 -7.72 -15.71
N PHE A 141 1.00 -6.50 -16.15
CA PHE A 141 0.63 -6.00 -17.48
C PHE A 141 1.77 -6.10 -18.49
N ARG A 142 2.91 -6.70 -18.11
CA ARG A 142 4.13 -6.77 -18.94
C ARG A 142 4.42 -8.16 -19.52
N ASN A 143 3.52 -9.13 -19.33
CA ASN A 143 3.61 -10.47 -19.91
C ASN A 143 2.45 -10.71 -20.88
#